data_AF-A0A5M7BTK2-F1
#
_entry.id   AF-A0A5M7BTK2-F1
#
_cell.length_a   1.000
_cell.length_b   1.000
_cell.length_c   1.000
_cell.angle_alpha   90.00
_cell.angle_beta   90.00
_cell.angle_gamma   90.00
#
_symmetry.space_group_name_H-M   'P 1'
#
loop_
_entity.id
_entity.type
_entity.pdbx_description
1 polymer ?
#
loop_
_entity_poly.entity_id
_entity_poly.type
_entity_poly.pdbx_seq_one_letter_code
_entity_poly.pdbx_strand_id
1 'polypeptide(L)'
;MNDDVVRLLELLATGAGSEQLAHVAVENPQLSRATALALRIHSTLSAHRRREAELSALFDTASDLARLRDTDAVLRSIVRRARTLLGVDVSYLSLNDEAAGRTYMRVTDGSVSALFQKVTLGMGEGLGGLVAQTAQPYATRDYFGDERFRHTGPIDSAVRDEGLTAILGVPLALGDQVIGVLYASDRTRREFTPDEIALLSSLADHAAIALDNAALLEEISEQSEALHRAEEAHDRLMDLVLRGADVPEVAAAVADVLHGQIGLFDADGAELTNADPVPPVPPADAVAASRASGRAMSTSDGWVCAVHAGPELLGSIVLSGRGDLVDADRRLFERAAVVTALLLMLRRSVAKAEDEVRGELLTDLLTAPERNPGALLARAERLGLDLAQPHAVLIAHAERVPRTRLAVAAGRCAALAGIHAEEVVLLVPATDPGPLAARTAETLRSAVDGPVTVGASGPAHGPQEIAAAHAEAARCLRALLALGRIGEGASMDGLGFLGVLLGEQTDLHGFVRRTIGPVLDYDARRGTELLATLHAYFGSSANLSRAKDVLHVHVNTVVQRLDRIGSLLGADWQTPDRALEIQLALRLHTLQT
;
A
#
# COMPACT_ATOMS: atom_id res chain seq x y z
N MET A 1 -70.57 67.15 -6.38
CA MET A 1 -69.12 66.90 -6.28
C MET A 1 -68.52 67.58 -7.49
N ASN A 2 -67.58 68.52 -7.33
CA ASN A 2 -67.12 69.42 -8.40
C ASN A 2 -66.40 68.59 -9.49
N ASP A 3 -66.79 68.68 -10.76
CA ASP A 3 -66.19 67.90 -11.88
C ASP A 3 -64.66 68.01 -11.93
N ASP A 4 -64.13 69.17 -11.54
CA ASP A 4 -62.69 69.44 -11.47
C ASP A 4 -61.95 68.60 -10.40
N VAL A 5 -62.63 68.18 -9.31
CA VAL A 5 -62.03 67.26 -8.31
C VAL A 5 -61.92 65.86 -8.88
N VAL A 6 -62.90 65.43 -9.67
CA VAL A 6 -62.87 64.13 -10.36
C VAL A 6 -61.74 64.13 -11.38
N ARG A 7 -61.59 65.20 -12.17
CA ARG A 7 -60.46 65.40 -13.10
C ARG A 7 -59.10 65.30 -12.39
N LEU A 8 -58.96 65.86 -11.19
CA LEU A 8 -57.73 65.77 -10.39
C LEU A 8 -57.42 64.33 -9.93
N LEU A 9 -58.45 63.56 -9.54
CA LEU A 9 -58.33 62.16 -9.15
C LEU A 9 -58.01 61.26 -10.34
N GLU A 10 -58.58 61.53 -11.52
CA GLU A 10 -58.25 60.84 -12.77
C GLU A 10 -56.79 61.06 -13.16
N LEU A 11 -56.30 62.30 -13.08
CA LEU A 11 -54.89 62.63 -13.34
C LEU A 11 -53.94 61.88 -12.39
N LEU A 12 -54.30 61.73 -11.10
CA LEU A 12 -53.53 60.91 -10.16
C LEU A 12 -53.55 59.42 -10.53
N ALA A 13 -54.73 58.89 -10.92
CA ALA A 13 -54.89 57.49 -11.29
C ALA A 13 -54.09 57.13 -12.56
N THR A 14 -54.00 58.04 -13.52
CA THR A 14 -53.22 57.85 -14.77
C THR A 14 -51.73 58.17 -14.61
N GLY A 15 -51.29 58.62 -13.43
CA GLY A 15 -49.89 58.94 -13.17
C GLY A 15 -49.39 60.23 -13.83
N ALA A 16 -50.25 61.23 -14.00
CA ALA A 16 -49.90 62.53 -14.56
C ALA A 16 -48.77 63.22 -13.77
N GLY A 17 -47.98 64.04 -14.47
CA GLY A 17 -46.84 64.75 -13.88
C GLY A 17 -47.23 65.86 -12.90
N SER A 18 -46.31 66.25 -12.03
CA SER A 18 -46.52 67.33 -11.04
C SER A 18 -46.95 68.66 -11.68
N GLU A 19 -46.46 68.97 -12.88
CA GLU A 19 -46.86 70.16 -13.64
C GLU A 19 -48.34 70.12 -14.08
N GLN A 20 -48.83 68.95 -14.52
CA GLN A 20 -50.22 68.78 -14.95
C GLN A 20 -51.17 68.87 -13.76
N LEU A 21 -50.77 68.34 -12.60
CA LEU A 21 -51.52 68.48 -11.35
C LEU A 21 -51.54 69.94 -10.86
N ALA A 22 -50.41 70.65 -10.95
CA ALA A 22 -50.30 72.06 -10.57
C ALA A 22 -51.13 72.98 -11.48
N HIS A 23 -51.26 72.65 -12.77
CA HIS A 23 -52.03 73.44 -13.73
C HIS A 23 -53.52 73.56 -13.36
N VAL A 24 -54.10 72.51 -12.73
CA VAL A 24 -55.50 72.52 -12.28
C VAL A 24 -55.77 73.57 -11.19
N ALA A 25 -54.77 73.90 -10.35
CA ALA A 25 -54.90 74.97 -9.36
C ALA A 25 -54.80 76.37 -9.97
N VAL A 26 -54.13 76.50 -11.12
CA VAL A 26 -54.02 77.77 -11.87
C VAL A 26 -55.34 78.07 -12.59
N GLU A 27 -56.00 77.05 -13.14
CA GLU A 27 -57.31 77.19 -13.81
C GLU A 27 -58.45 77.50 -12.82
N ASN A 28 -58.40 76.96 -11.60
CA ASN A 28 -59.44 77.16 -10.60
C ASN A 28 -58.86 77.34 -9.16
N PRO A 29 -58.72 78.59 -8.69
CA PRO A 29 -58.11 78.89 -7.39
C PRO A 29 -58.83 78.27 -6.18
N GLN A 30 -60.12 77.94 -6.30
CA GLN A 30 -60.90 77.31 -5.24
C GLN A 30 -60.45 75.86 -4.95
N LEU A 31 -59.67 75.25 -5.85
CA LEU A 31 -59.16 73.88 -5.72
C LEU A 31 -57.73 73.79 -5.16
N SER A 32 -57.11 74.90 -4.79
CA SER A 32 -55.73 74.94 -4.28
C SER A 32 -55.44 73.90 -3.19
N ARG A 33 -56.38 73.68 -2.26
CA ARG A 33 -56.24 72.66 -1.20
C ARG A 33 -56.30 71.22 -1.73
N ALA A 34 -57.16 70.94 -2.72
CA ALA A 34 -57.27 69.62 -3.34
C ALA A 34 -56.02 69.29 -4.17
N THR A 35 -55.52 70.27 -4.95
CA THR A 35 -54.28 70.14 -5.71
C THR A 35 -53.06 69.94 -4.82
N ALA A 36 -52.96 70.65 -3.69
CA ALA A 36 -51.87 70.45 -2.73
C ALA A 36 -51.88 69.02 -2.13
N LEU A 37 -53.06 68.48 -1.82
CA LEU A 37 -53.21 67.08 -1.38
C LEU A 37 -52.85 66.09 -2.48
N ALA A 38 -53.24 66.34 -3.74
CA ALA A 38 -52.89 65.50 -4.87
C ALA A 38 -51.38 65.49 -5.13
N LEU A 39 -50.71 66.64 -5.10
CA LEU A 39 -49.25 66.70 -5.21
C LEU A 39 -48.55 65.94 -4.09
N ARG A 40 -49.09 65.98 -2.86
CA ARG A 40 -48.57 65.19 -1.72
C ARG A 40 -48.78 63.69 -1.90
N ILE A 41 -49.91 63.26 -2.45
CA ILE A 41 -50.18 61.85 -2.78
C ILE A 41 -49.24 61.40 -3.91
N HIS A 42 -49.09 62.20 -4.97
CA HIS A 42 -48.19 61.91 -6.08
C HIS A 42 -46.74 61.78 -5.59
N SER A 43 -46.23 62.69 -4.76
CA SER A 43 -44.87 62.57 -4.22
C SER A 43 -44.69 61.32 -3.36
N THR A 44 -45.69 60.95 -2.56
CA THR A 44 -45.66 59.73 -1.73
C THR A 44 -45.69 58.46 -2.58
N LEU A 45 -46.53 58.40 -3.62
CA LEU A 45 -46.60 57.26 -4.54
C LEU A 45 -45.34 57.13 -5.40
N SER A 46 -44.79 58.24 -5.88
CA SER A 46 -43.53 58.25 -6.64
C SER A 46 -42.36 57.80 -5.76
N ALA A 47 -42.31 58.20 -4.48
CA ALA A 47 -41.33 57.69 -3.52
C ALA A 47 -41.50 56.19 -3.25
N HIS A 48 -42.73 55.69 -3.09
CA HIS A 48 -42.98 54.25 -2.91
C HIS A 48 -42.60 53.43 -4.14
N ARG A 49 -42.97 53.86 -5.35
CA ARG A 49 -42.59 53.18 -6.59
C ARG A 49 -41.08 53.14 -6.80
N ARG A 50 -40.38 54.22 -6.46
CA ARG A 50 -38.92 54.27 -6.50
C ARG A 50 -38.32 53.25 -5.53
N ARG A 51 -38.81 53.20 -4.29
CA ARG A 51 -38.37 52.23 -3.28
C ARG A 51 -38.67 50.77 -3.68
N GLU A 52 -39.81 50.52 -4.30
CA GLU A 52 -40.19 49.19 -4.81
C GLU A 52 -39.27 48.75 -5.95
N ALA A 53 -38.95 49.65 -6.90
CA ALA A 53 -38.01 49.37 -7.98
C ALA A 53 -36.58 49.11 -7.45
N GLU A 54 -36.12 49.88 -6.47
CA GLU A 54 -34.83 49.69 -5.79
C GLU A 54 -34.77 48.33 -5.08
N LEU A 55 -35.83 47.94 -4.35
CA LEU A 55 -35.92 46.62 -3.71
C LEU A 55 -35.96 45.47 -4.73
N SER A 56 -36.71 45.61 -5.83
CA SER A 56 -36.75 44.59 -6.88
C SER A 56 -35.37 44.38 -7.51
N ALA A 57 -34.64 45.46 -7.78
CA ALA A 57 -33.29 45.39 -8.33
C ALA A 57 -32.29 44.70 -7.37
N LEU A 58 -32.45 44.91 -6.05
CA LEU A 58 -31.68 44.19 -5.03
C LEU A 58 -32.02 42.69 -5.01
N PHE A 59 -33.29 42.30 -5.05
CA PHE A 59 -33.72 40.90 -5.04
C PHE A 59 -33.26 40.12 -6.28
N ASP A 60 -33.36 40.72 -7.46
CA ASP A 60 -32.84 40.15 -8.70
C ASP A 60 -31.32 39.95 -8.61
N THR A 61 -30.64 40.89 -7.95
CA THR A 61 -29.20 40.81 -7.71
C THR A 61 -28.80 39.70 -6.74
N ALA A 62 -29.49 39.57 -5.61
CA ALA A 62 -29.25 38.49 -4.68
C ALA A 62 -29.47 37.10 -5.32
N SER A 63 -30.55 36.97 -6.12
CA SER A 63 -30.87 35.72 -6.82
C SER A 63 -29.84 35.36 -7.90
N ASP A 64 -29.33 36.34 -8.64
CA ASP A 64 -28.32 36.10 -9.65
C ASP A 64 -26.96 35.76 -9.04
N LEU A 65 -26.57 36.44 -7.95
CA LEU A 65 -25.32 36.17 -7.24
C LEU A 65 -25.33 34.76 -6.62
N ALA A 66 -26.45 34.32 -6.06
CA ALA A 66 -26.60 32.98 -5.48
C ALA A 66 -26.48 31.83 -6.50
N ARG A 67 -26.61 32.10 -7.81
CA ARG A 67 -26.48 31.09 -8.88
C ARG A 67 -25.05 30.91 -9.38
N LEU A 68 -24.17 31.86 -9.09
CA LEU A 68 -22.79 31.81 -9.52
C LEU A 68 -21.99 30.90 -8.58
N ARG A 69 -21.18 30.01 -9.17
CA ARG A 69 -20.33 29.05 -8.44
C ARG A 69 -18.86 29.46 -8.41
N ASP A 70 -18.46 30.36 -9.31
CA ASP A 70 -17.09 30.83 -9.46
C ASP A 70 -16.93 32.16 -8.71
N THR A 71 -16.01 32.16 -7.74
CA THR A 71 -15.69 33.32 -6.90
C THR A 71 -15.35 34.56 -7.73
N ASP A 72 -14.56 34.44 -8.81
CA ASP A 72 -14.19 35.57 -9.67
C ASP A 72 -15.37 36.06 -10.51
N ALA A 73 -16.30 35.18 -10.88
CA ALA A 73 -17.54 35.57 -11.54
C ALA A 73 -18.47 36.34 -10.59
N VAL A 74 -18.60 35.90 -9.33
CA VAL A 74 -19.35 36.58 -8.27
C VAL A 74 -18.81 37.99 -8.04
N LEU A 75 -17.50 38.13 -7.82
CA LEU A 75 -16.84 39.42 -7.58
C LEU A 75 -17.07 40.42 -8.71
N ARG A 76 -16.90 40.00 -9.98
CA ARG A 76 -17.16 40.86 -11.15
C ARG A 76 -18.62 41.28 -11.27
N SER A 77 -19.55 40.40 -10.91
CA SER A 77 -20.97 40.71 -10.90
C SER A 77 -21.32 41.76 -9.83
N ILE A 78 -20.79 41.60 -8.61
CA ILE A 78 -21.03 42.54 -7.49
C ILE A 78 -20.60 43.95 -7.86
N VAL A 79 -19.35 44.11 -8.32
CA VAL A 79 -18.77 45.43 -8.59
C VAL A 79 -19.50 46.15 -9.74
N ARG A 80 -19.84 45.41 -10.81
CA ARG A 80 -20.62 45.95 -11.93
C ARG A 80 -22.01 46.42 -11.50
N ARG A 81 -22.66 45.65 -10.61
CA ARG A 81 -23.99 45.98 -10.09
C ARG A 81 -23.95 47.16 -9.14
N ALA A 82 -22.97 47.22 -8.23
CA ALA A 82 -22.76 48.37 -7.36
C ALA A 82 -22.62 49.67 -8.17
N ARG A 83 -21.83 49.64 -9.24
CA ARG A 83 -21.67 50.76 -10.16
C ARG A 83 -22.98 51.19 -10.81
N THR A 84 -23.75 50.22 -11.34
CA THR A 84 -25.01 50.48 -12.05
C THR A 84 -26.10 50.98 -11.10
N LEU A 85 -26.19 50.39 -9.91
CA LEU A 85 -27.22 50.64 -8.91
C LEU A 85 -27.11 52.04 -8.30
N LEU A 86 -25.89 52.49 -8.01
CA LEU A 86 -25.65 53.83 -7.48
C LEU A 86 -25.37 54.89 -8.56
N GLY A 87 -25.22 54.47 -9.83
CA GLY A 87 -24.87 55.36 -10.93
C GLY A 87 -23.57 56.12 -10.68
N VAL A 88 -22.52 55.40 -10.26
CA VAL A 88 -21.19 55.97 -9.99
C VAL A 88 -20.22 55.72 -11.15
N ASP A 89 -19.17 56.53 -11.23
CA ASP A 89 -18.13 56.40 -12.25
C ASP A 89 -17.36 55.09 -12.14
N VAL A 90 -17.00 54.70 -10.92
CA VAL A 90 -16.14 53.54 -10.62
C VAL A 90 -16.67 52.79 -9.41
N SER A 91 -16.71 51.46 -9.48
CA SER A 91 -16.86 50.60 -8.31
C SER A 91 -15.70 49.62 -8.25
N TYR A 92 -15.33 49.20 -7.05
CA TYR A 92 -14.26 48.24 -6.83
C TYR A 92 -14.44 47.53 -5.50
N LEU A 93 -13.69 46.45 -5.31
CA LEU A 93 -13.76 45.60 -4.13
C LEU A 93 -12.35 45.16 -3.70
N SER A 94 -12.08 45.27 -2.41
CA SER A 94 -10.87 44.73 -1.78
C SER A 94 -11.19 43.56 -0.87
N LEU A 95 -10.35 42.53 -0.88
CA LEU A 95 -10.46 41.37 0.02
C LEU A 95 -9.31 41.38 1.04
N ASN A 96 -9.60 40.88 2.24
CA ASN A 96 -8.63 40.80 3.32
C ASN A 96 -7.81 39.51 3.20
N ASP A 97 -6.50 39.61 3.40
CA ASP A 97 -5.58 38.50 3.58
C ASP A 97 -5.14 38.51 5.05
N GLU A 98 -5.71 37.61 5.84
CA GLU A 98 -5.45 37.51 7.28
C GLU A 98 -4.04 37.03 7.58
N ALA A 99 -3.47 36.15 6.75
CA ALA A 99 -2.12 35.63 6.94
C ALA A 99 -1.06 36.71 6.70
N ALA A 100 -1.30 37.59 5.71
CA ALA A 100 -0.41 38.71 5.40
C ALA A 100 -0.72 40.00 6.17
N GLY A 101 -1.89 40.08 6.84
CA GLY A 101 -2.35 41.27 7.56
C GLY A 101 -2.60 42.49 6.64
N ARG A 102 -3.04 42.25 5.41
CA ARG A 102 -3.20 43.28 4.36
C ARG A 102 -4.53 43.10 3.63
N THR A 103 -5.01 44.14 2.98
CA THR A 103 -6.12 44.06 2.03
C THR A 103 -5.63 44.41 0.64
N TYR A 104 -6.11 43.70 -0.39
CA TYR A 104 -5.67 43.90 -1.76
C TYR A 104 -6.85 44.11 -2.69
N MET A 105 -6.64 44.93 -3.73
CA MET A 105 -7.65 45.16 -4.76
C MET A 105 -7.87 43.88 -5.56
N ARG A 106 -9.10 43.34 -5.54
CA ARG A 106 -9.42 42.07 -6.23
C ARG A 106 -10.08 42.32 -7.58
N VAL A 107 -11.09 43.17 -7.62
CA VAL A 107 -11.86 43.47 -8.85
C VAL A 107 -12.25 44.94 -8.90
N THR A 108 -12.23 45.52 -10.09
CA THR A 108 -12.70 46.88 -10.39
C THR A 108 -13.65 46.88 -11.60
N ASP A 109 -14.57 47.84 -11.65
CA ASP A 109 -15.42 48.13 -12.81
C ASP A 109 -15.47 49.65 -13.03
N GLY A 110 -15.19 50.11 -14.26
CA GLY A 110 -15.11 51.54 -14.60
C GLY A 110 -13.76 52.21 -14.32
N SER A 111 -12.79 51.48 -13.76
CA SER A 111 -11.41 51.95 -13.53
C SER A 111 -10.59 51.95 -14.83
N VAL A 112 -9.77 52.99 -15.02
CA VAL A 112 -8.87 53.15 -16.16
C VAL A 112 -7.38 53.11 -15.77
N SER A 113 -7.06 53.24 -14.49
CA SER A 113 -5.69 53.21 -13.96
C SER A 113 -5.21 51.79 -13.65
N ALA A 114 -4.12 51.37 -14.30
CA ALA A 114 -3.43 50.13 -13.98
C ALA A 114 -2.70 50.18 -12.61
N LEU A 115 -2.35 51.38 -12.14
CA LEU A 115 -1.72 51.58 -10.84
C LEU A 115 -2.76 51.39 -9.72
N PHE A 116 -3.98 51.90 -9.92
CA PHE A 116 -5.09 51.73 -9.00
C PHE A 116 -5.53 50.27 -8.84
N GLN A 117 -5.55 49.51 -9.94
CA GLN A 117 -5.92 48.08 -9.92
C GLN A 117 -4.96 47.18 -9.13
N LYS A 118 -3.74 47.64 -8.84
CA LYS A 118 -2.69 46.85 -8.17
C LYS A 118 -2.35 47.33 -6.75
N VAL A 119 -3.10 48.29 -6.22
CA VAL A 119 -2.86 48.80 -4.87
C VAL A 119 -3.14 47.72 -3.82
N THR A 120 -2.24 47.62 -2.85
CA THR A 120 -2.40 46.87 -1.60
C THR A 120 -2.41 47.86 -0.44
N LEU A 121 -3.30 47.67 0.52
CA LEU A 121 -3.47 48.55 1.67
C LEU A 121 -3.15 47.80 2.97
N GLY A 122 -2.50 48.47 3.92
CA GLY A 122 -2.41 47.97 5.30
C GLY A 122 -3.75 48.09 6.02
N MET A 123 -3.97 47.24 7.03
CA MET A 123 -5.15 47.37 7.89
C MET A 123 -5.16 48.74 8.59
N GLY A 124 -6.30 49.45 8.53
CA GLY A 124 -6.45 50.81 9.07
C GLY A 124 -5.85 51.94 8.20
N GLU A 125 -5.33 51.65 7.01
CA GLU A 125 -4.84 52.67 6.07
C GLU A 125 -5.91 53.07 5.03
N GLY A 126 -6.01 54.36 4.74
CA GLY A 126 -7.02 54.92 3.85
C GLY A 126 -8.46 54.75 4.35
N LEU A 127 -9.42 55.13 3.50
CA LEU A 127 -10.85 54.95 3.78
C LEU A 127 -11.22 53.46 3.91
N GLY A 128 -10.61 52.61 3.07
CA GLY A 128 -10.82 51.16 3.09
C GLY A 128 -10.42 50.48 4.39
N GLY A 129 -9.22 50.79 4.89
CA GLY A 129 -8.75 50.26 6.16
C GLY A 129 -9.61 50.72 7.35
N LEU A 130 -10.13 51.95 7.31
CA LEU A 130 -11.05 52.45 8.33
C LEU A 130 -12.37 51.67 8.34
N VAL A 131 -12.96 51.43 7.16
CA VAL A 131 -14.18 50.62 7.02
C VAL A 131 -13.95 49.19 7.51
N ALA A 132 -12.83 48.57 7.11
CA ALA A 132 -12.47 47.22 7.54
C ALA A 132 -12.27 47.12 9.06
N GLN A 133 -11.64 48.13 9.68
CA GLN A 133 -11.37 48.16 11.13
C GLN A 133 -12.63 48.39 11.97
N THR A 134 -13.53 49.26 11.50
CA THR A 134 -14.71 49.69 12.27
C THR A 134 -15.95 48.84 11.98
N ALA A 135 -15.96 48.07 10.88
CA ALA A 135 -17.13 47.39 10.36
C ALA A 135 -18.32 48.34 10.14
N GLN A 136 -18.06 49.61 9.80
CA GLN A 136 -19.08 50.64 9.55
C GLN A 136 -18.89 51.27 8.17
N PRO A 137 -19.97 51.69 7.49
CA PRO A 137 -19.87 52.38 6.22
C PRO A 137 -19.29 53.80 6.39
N TYR A 138 -18.40 54.20 5.48
CA TYR A 138 -17.82 55.55 5.46
C TYR A 138 -17.94 56.18 4.08
N ALA A 139 -18.45 57.42 4.06
CA ALA A 139 -18.60 58.23 2.86
C ALA A 139 -17.79 59.52 2.97
N THR A 140 -17.07 59.88 1.91
CA THR A 140 -16.41 61.16 1.75
C THR A 140 -16.83 61.84 0.45
N ARG A 141 -17.03 63.16 0.53
CA ARG A 141 -17.38 64.03 -0.60
C ARG A 141 -16.16 64.56 -1.35
N ASP A 142 -14.99 64.49 -0.71
CA ASP A 142 -13.72 65.01 -1.17
C ASP A 142 -12.59 64.27 -0.43
N TYR A 143 -12.10 63.20 -1.04
CA TYR A 143 -11.12 62.28 -0.45
C TYR A 143 -9.88 63.02 0.06
N PHE A 144 -9.29 63.92 -0.74
CA PHE A 144 -8.04 64.61 -0.36
C PHE A 144 -8.22 65.66 0.74
N GLY A 145 -9.45 66.10 0.99
CA GLY A 145 -9.78 67.09 2.01
C GLY A 145 -10.29 66.49 3.32
N ASP A 146 -10.32 65.16 3.47
CA ASP A 146 -10.98 64.47 4.57
C ASP A 146 -9.98 63.90 5.57
N GLU A 147 -9.80 64.59 6.70
CA GLU A 147 -8.84 64.22 7.74
C GLU A 147 -9.30 63.05 8.63
N ARG A 148 -10.48 62.45 8.37
CA ARG A 148 -11.05 61.38 9.22
C ARG A 148 -10.36 60.02 9.09
N PHE A 149 -9.56 59.81 8.05
CA PHE A 149 -8.82 58.57 7.82
C PHE A 149 -7.36 58.85 7.48
N ARG A 150 -6.51 57.82 7.59
CA ARG A 150 -5.07 57.95 7.40
C ARG A 150 -4.70 57.92 5.91
N HIS A 151 -4.29 59.06 5.38
CA HIS A 151 -3.68 59.19 4.06
C HIS A 151 -2.29 58.54 3.99
N THR A 152 -2.00 57.83 2.90
CA THR A 152 -0.67 57.25 2.63
C THR A 152 -0.25 57.53 1.19
N GLY A 153 1.05 57.72 0.96
CA GLY A 153 1.58 58.05 -0.36
C GLY A 153 1.16 57.06 -1.48
N PRO A 154 1.27 55.73 -1.26
CA PRO A 154 0.84 54.75 -2.27
C PRO A 154 -0.66 54.82 -2.59
N ILE A 155 -1.52 54.94 -1.57
CA ILE A 155 -2.98 54.99 -1.77
C ILE A 155 -3.38 56.30 -2.43
N ASP A 156 -2.86 57.43 -1.96
CA ASP A 156 -3.20 58.75 -2.46
C ASP A 156 -2.74 58.97 -3.90
N SER A 157 -1.59 58.41 -4.27
CA SER A 157 -1.10 58.46 -5.66
C SER A 157 -2.00 57.66 -6.60
N ALA A 158 -2.48 56.49 -6.17
CA ALA A 158 -3.42 55.67 -6.93
C ALA A 158 -4.81 56.32 -7.07
N VAL A 159 -5.35 56.86 -5.98
CA VAL A 159 -6.62 57.59 -5.99
C VAL A 159 -6.54 58.82 -6.91
N ARG A 160 -5.39 59.52 -6.91
CA ARG A 160 -5.15 60.67 -7.78
C ARG A 160 -5.02 60.28 -9.25
N ASP A 161 -4.36 59.18 -9.54
CA ASP A 161 -4.17 58.67 -10.91
C ASP A 161 -5.50 58.21 -11.53
N GLU A 162 -6.37 57.58 -10.76
CA GLU A 162 -7.74 57.22 -11.20
C GLU A 162 -8.69 58.44 -11.26
N GLY A 163 -8.35 59.52 -10.54
CA GLY A 163 -9.11 60.77 -10.50
C GLY A 163 -10.33 60.74 -9.58
N LEU A 164 -10.35 59.87 -8.57
CA LEU A 164 -11.49 59.74 -7.66
C LEU A 164 -11.53 60.91 -6.66
N THR A 165 -12.71 61.50 -6.49
CA THR A 165 -12.95 62.64 -5.58
C THR A 165 -13.92 62.27 -4.46
N ALA A 166 -15.05 61.64 -4.76
CA ALA A 166 -15.98 61.15 -3.75
C ALA A 166 -15.90 59.63 -3.67
N ILE A 167 -15.87 59.08 -2.45
CA ILE A 167 -15.73 57.64 -2.21
C ILE A 167 -16.69 57.23 -1.08
N LEU A 168 -17.48 56.20 -1.34
CA LEU A 168 -18.24 55.45 -0.35
C LEU A 168 -17.64 54.06 -0.23
N GLY A 169 -17.27 53.66 0.98
CA GLY A 169 -16.86 52.29 1.30
C GLY A 169 -17.80 51.67 2.31
N VAL A 170 -18.21 50.43 2.06
CA VAL A 170 -19.06 49.64 2.97
C VAL A 170 -18.41 48.28 3.24
N PRO A 171 -18.51 47.74 4.46
CA PRO A 171 -17.88 46.47 4.80
C PRO A 171 -18.60 45.31 4.11
N LEU A 172 -17.82 44.32 3.65
CA LEU A 172 -18.32 42.98 3.34
C LEU A 172 -18.17 42.16 4.62
N ALA A 173 -19.25 42.01 5.37
CA ALA A 173 -19.24 41.33 6.65
C ALA A 173 -19.91 39.95 6.56
N LEU A 174 -19.24 38.94 7.12
CA LEU A 174 -19.77 37.59 7.32
C LEU A 174 -19.82 37.33 8.83
N GLY A 175 -21.01 37.45 9.42
CA GLY A 175 -21.16 37.44 10.88
C GLY A 175 -20.41 38.62 11.51
N ASP A 176 -19.46 38.32 12.41
CA ASP A 176 -18.65 39.33 13.11
C ASP A 176 -17.32 39.66 12.37
N GLN A 177 -17.05 38.99 11.24
CA GLN A 177 -15.79 39.13 10.50
C GLN A 177 -15.96 39.97 9.23
N VAL A 178 -15.08 40.94 9.01
CA VAL A 178 -15.04 41.71 7.76
C VAL A 178 -14.09 41.03 6.78
N ILE A 179 -14.63 40.44 5.71
CA ILE A 179 -13.86 39.71 4.69
C ILE A 179 -13.31 40.65 3.60
N GLY A 180 -13.82 41.88 3.53
CA GLY A 180 -13.41 42.86 2.53
C GLY A 180 -14.21 44.16 2.59
N VAL A 181 -14.03 45.01 1.58
CA VAL A 181 -14.74 46.29 1.45
C VAL A 181 -15.21 46.48 0.02
N LEU A 182 -16.47 46.88 -0.15
CA LEU A 182 -17.05 47.27 -1.43
C LEU A 182 -17.11 48.80 -1.53
N TYR A 183 -16.70 49.33 -2.68
CA TYR A 183 -16.58 50.76 -2.89
C TYR A 183 -17.41 51.25 -4.07
N ALA A 184 -17.93 52.46 -3.94
CA ALA A 184 -18.60 53.22 -4.99
C ALA A 184 -18.01 54.64 -5.00
N SER A 185 -17.48 55.07 -6.14
CA SER A 185 -16.67 56.28 -6.23
C SER A 185 -16.96 57.10 -7.48
N ASP A 186 -16.93 58.42 -7.33
CA ASP A 186 -17.10 59.38 -8.41
C ASP A 186 -15.86 60.26 -8.58
N ARG A 187 -15.60 60.67 -9.82
CA ARG A 187 -14.51 61.60 -10.15
C ARG A 187 -14.86 63.05 -9.82
N THR A 188 -16.12 63.33 -9.49
CA THR A 188 -16.62 64.63 -9.04
C THR A 188 -17.00 64.63 -7.56
N ARG A 189 -17.08 65.82 -6.94
CA ARG A 189 -17.63 65.93 -5.57
C ARG A 189 -19.10 65.48 -5.56
N ARG A 190 -19.43 64.56 -4.64
CA ARG A 190 -20.78 64.04 -4.42
C ARG A 190 -21.01 63.79 -2.93
N GLU A 191 -22.21 64.08 -2.44
CA GLU A 191 -22.67 63.62 -1.13
C GLU A 191 -23.53 62.37 -1.32
N PHE A 192 -23.13 61.25 -0.73
CA PHE A 192 -23.94 60.03 -0.72
C PHE A 192 -25.06 60.16 0.32
N THR A 193 -26.30 59.96 -0.13
CA THR A 193 -27.50 60.01 0.71
C THR A 193 -27.59 58.78 1.62
N PRO A 194 -28.32 58.85 2.74
CA PRO A 194 -28.54 57.70 3.61
C PRO A 194 -29.15 56.49 2.88
N ASP A 195 -30.03 56.73 1.90
CA ASP A 195 -30.63 55.67 1.09
C ASP A 195 -29.60 55.00 0.17
N GLU A 196 -28.66 55.75 -0.43
CA GLU A 196 -27.57 55.19 -1.24
C GLU A 196 -26.57 54.38 -0.40
N ILE A 197 -26.26 54.86 0.81
CA ILE A 197 -25.40 54.12 1.76
C ILE A 197 -26.09 52.81 2.14
N ALA A 198 -27.37 52.85 2.51
CA ALA A 198 -28.15 51.66 2.86
C ALA A 198 -28.25 50.67 1.68
N LEU A 199 -28.38 51.18 0.45
CA LEU A 199 -28.46 50.38 -0.76
C LEU A 199 -27.14 49.63 -1.03
N LEU A 200 -26.00 50.32 -0.94
CA LEU A 200 -24.70 49.68 -1.12
C LEU A 200 -24.37 48.72 0.03
N SER A 201 -24.68 49.07 1.28
CA SER A 201 -24.54 48.18 2.44
C SER A 201 -25.37 46.90 2.25
N SER A 202 -26.63 47.01 1.83
CA SER A 202 -27.46 45.85 1.55
C SER A 202 -26.87 44.99 0.44
N LEU A 203 -26.30 45.58 -0.61
CA LEU A 203 -25.63 44.82 -1.67
C LEU A 203 -24.37 44.12 -1.12
N ALA A 204 -23.61 44.77 -0.24
CA ALA A 204 -22.43 44.22 0.40
C ALA A 204 -22.76 43.03 1.31
N ASP A 205 -23.85 43.08 2.06
CA ASP A 205 -24.32 41.96 2.90
C ASP A 205 -24.63 40.71 2.03
N HIS A 206 -25.35 40.89 0.93
CA HIS A 206 -25.66 39.79 0.01
C HIS A 206 -24.40 39.29 -0.74
N ALA A 207 -23.50 40.20 -1.07
CA ALA A 207 -22.22 39.88 -1.69
C ALA A 207 -21.34 39.03 -0.77
N ALA A 208 -21.27 39.35 0.53
CA ALA A 208 -20.49 38.59 1.49
C ALA A 208 -20.97 37.14 1.59
N ILE A 209 -22.29 36.93 1.66
CA ILE A 209 -22.91 35.59 1.67
C ILE A 209 -22.63 34.83 0.36
N ALA A 210 -22.73 35.50 -0.79
CA ALA A 210 -22.48 34.86 -2.09
C ALA A 210 -21.01 34.45 -2.26
N LEU A 211 -20.07 35.25 -1.76
CA LEU A 211 -18.63 34.94 -1.79
C LEU A 211 -18.29 33.76 -0.87
N ASP A 212 -18.86 33.71 0.32
CA ASP A 212 -18.68 32.59 1.25
C ASP A 212 -19.21 31.27 0.65
N ASN A 213 -20.41 31.31 0.08
CA ASN A 213 -20.99 30.14 -0.59
C ASN A 213 -20.15 29.67 -1.80
N ALA A 214 -19.62 30.58 -2.61
CA ALA A 214 -18.79 30.22 -3.76
C ALA A 214 -17.49 29.55 -3.29
N ALA A 215 -16.81 30.11 -2.28
CA ALA A 215 -15.60 29.54 -1.71
C ALA A 215 -15.84 28.15 -1.10
N LEU A 216 -16.92 27.97 -0.34
CA LEU A 216 -17.31 26.67 0.24
C LEU A 216 -17.63 25.63 -0.83
N LEU A 217 -18.34 26.01 -1.90
CA LEU A 217 -18.66 25.10 -3.00
C LEU A 217 -17.42 24.69 -3.79
N GLU A 218 -16.46 25.59 -3.97
CA GLU A 218 -15.17 25.33 -4.60
C GLU A 218 -14.38 24.32 -3.76
N GLU A 219 -14.26 24.53 -2.44
CA GLU A 219 -13.60 23.59 -1.52
C GLU A 219 -14.26 22.20 -1.53
N ILE A 220 -15.59 22.14 -1.45
CA ILE A 220 -16.33 20.86 -1.49
C ILE A 220 -16.09 20.14 -2.82
N SER A 221 -16.06 20.88 -3.94
CA SER A 221 -15.86 20.28 -5.26
C SER A 221 -14.45 19.70 -5.40
N GLU A 222 -13.42 20.42 -4.96
CA GLU A 222 -12.05 19.94 -4.95
C GLU A 222 -11.87 18.69 -4.07
N GLN A 223 -12.47 18.69 -2.87
CA GLN A 223 -12.45 17.52 -1.98
C GLN A 223 -13.18 16.32 -2.61
N SER A 224 -14.31 16.56 -3.28
CA SER A 224 -15.08 15.51 -3.95
C SER A 224 -14.31 14.91 -5.13
N GLU A 225 -13.66 15.72 -5.95
CA GLU A 225 -12.83 15.23 -7.06
C GLU A 225 -11.62 14.44 -6.58
N ALA A 226 -10.98 14.90 -5.50
CA ALA A 226 -9.88 14.18 -4.87
C ALA A 226 -10.33 12.80 -4.32
N LEU A 227 -11.51 12.75 -3.68
CA LEU A 227 -12.08 11.50 -3.20
C LEU A 227 -12.40 10.55 -4.36
N HIS A 228 -13.02 11.06 -5.43
CA HIS A 228 -13.39 10.24 -6.58
C HIS A 228 -12.17 9.65 -7.29
N ARG A 229 -11.09 10.42 -7.46
CA ARG A 229 -9.82 9.89 -7.99
C ARG A 229 -9.23 8.77 -7.12
N ALA A 230 -9.31 8.91 -5.79
CA ALA A 230 -8.83 7.89 -4.87
C ALA A 230 -9.71 6.62 -4.91
N GLU A 231 -11.02 6.75 -5.12
CA GLU A 231 -11.95 5.63 -5.31
C GLU A 231 -11.70 4.91 -6.63
N GLU A 232 -11.61 5.63 -7.76
CA GLU A 232 -11.32 5.01 -9.06
C GLU A 232 -10.01 4.24 -9.07
N ALA A 233 -8.97 4.79 -8.44
CA ALA A 233 -7.69 4.10 -8.32
C ALA A 233 -7.81 2.84 -7.45
N HIS A 234 -8.56 2.91 -6.35
CA HIS A 234 -8.82 1.74 -5.51
C HIS A 234 -9.55 0.63 -6.29
N ASP A 235 -10.59 0.98 -7.03
CA ASP A 235 -11.36 0.01 -7.82
C ASP A 235 -10.51 -0.64 -8.91
N ARG A 236 -9.65 0.13 -9.60
CA ARG A 236 -8.70 -0.41 -10.57
C ARG A 236 -7.72 -1.39 -9.93
N LEU A 237 -7.15 -1.03 -8.77
CA LEU A 237 -6.23 -1.91 -8.05
C LEU A 237 -6.92 -3.19 -7.54
N MET A 238 -8.17 -3.09 -7.07
CA MET A 238 -8.95 -4.24 -6.65
C MET A 238 -9.32 -5.16 -7.81
N ASP A 239 -9.68 -4.60 -8.98
CA ASP A 239 -9.95 -5.37 -10.20
C ASP A 239 -8.71 -6.12 -10.69
N LEU A 240 -7.51 -5.54 -10.57
CA LEU A 240 -6.25 -6.27 -10.82
C LEU A 240 -6.10 -7.49 -9.90
N VAL A 241 -6.31 -7.32 -8.59
CA VAL A 241 -6.23 -8.43 -7.62
C VAL A 241 -7.26 -9.52 -7.95
N LEU A 242 -8.50 -9.15 -8.32
CA LEU A 242 -9.55 -10.10 -8.69
C LEU A 242 -9.25 -10.86 -9.99
N ARG A 243 -8.48 -10.27 -10.92
CA ARG A 243 -8.01 -10.92 -12.15
C ARG A 243 -6.80 -11.83 -11.92
N GLY A 244 -6.31 -11.92 -10.69
CA GLY A 244 -5.15 -12.73 -10.33
C GLY A 244 -3.82 -12.07 -10.67
N ALA A 245 -3.78 -10.73 -10.73
CA ALA A 245 -2.54 -9.98 -10.93
C ALA A 245 -1.51 -10.31 -9.85
N ASP A 246 -0.24 -10.26 -10.22
CA ASP A 246 0.85 -10.50 -9.28
C ASP A 246 1.34 -9.22 -8.58
N VAL A 247 2.29 -9.39 -7.65
CA VAL A 247 2.81 -8.30 -6.81
C VAL A 247 3.49 -7.20 -7.67
N PRO A 248 4.36 -7.54 -8.64
CA PRO A 248 4.89 -6.57 -9.60
C PRO A 248 3.83 -5.79 -10.40
N GLU A 249 2.78 -6.45 -10.88
CA GLU A 249 1.72 -5.78 -11.66
C GLU A 249 0.95 -4.74 -10.83
N VAL A 250 0.61 -5.07 -9.58
CA VAL A 250 -0.03 -4.11 -8.67
C VAL A 250 0.92 -2.96 -8.33
N ALA A 251 2.20 -3.24 -8.07
CA ALA A 251 3.20 -2.20 -7.83
C ALA A 251 3.35 -1.24 -9.02
N ALA A 252 3.38 -1.77 -10.25
CA ALA A 252 3.45 -0.97 -11.47
C ALA A 252 2.21 -0.07 -11.65
N ALA A 253 1.01 -0.60 -11.41
CA ALA A 253 -0.22 0.18 -11.48
C ALA A 253 -0.25 1.33 -10.45
N VAL A 254 0.25 1.09 -9.24
CA VAL A 254 0.37 2.15 -8.21
C VAL A 254 1.43 3.17 -8.61
N ALA A 255 2.57 2.72 -9.16
CA ALA A 255 3.64 3.57 -9.65
C ALA A 255 3.18 4.51 -10.77
N ASP A 256 2.38 4.00 -11.72
CA ASP A 256 1.81 4.76 -12.83
C ASP A 256 0.89 5.88 -12.33
N VAL A 257 0.04 5.60 -11.34
CA VAL A 257 -0.91 6.57 -10.79
C VAL A 257 -0.22 7.60 -9.90
N LEU A 258 0.75 7.17 -9.09
CA LEU A 258 1.50 8.04 -8.21
C LEU A 258 2.71 8.68 -8.89
N HIS A 259 2.96 8.43 -10.18
CA HIS A 259 4.10 8.96 -10.93
C HIS A 259 5.42 8.86 -10.14
N GLY A 260 5.72 7.68 -9.61
CA GLY A 260 6.88 7.42 -8.77
C GLY A 260 7.27 5.95 -8.79
N GLN A 261 8.26 5.57 -7.99
CA GLN A 261 8.74 4.19 -7.93
C GLN A 261 8.17 3.47 -6.72
N ILE A 262 7.59 2.29 -6.94
CA ILE A 262 6.98 1.49 -5.88
C ILE A 262 7.84 0.25 -5.61
N GLY A 263 8.22 0.08 -4.34
CA GLY A 263 8.89 -1.11 -3.83
C GLY A 263 8.01 -1.82 -2.82
N LEU A 264 7.95 -3.15 -2.88
CA LEU A 264 7.23 -3.96 -1.90
C LEU A 264 8.22 -4.89 -1.22
N PHE A 265 8.10 -4.97 0.10
CA PHE A 265 8.96 -5.80 0.95
C PHE A 265 8.10 -6.70 1.82
N ASP A 266 8.55 -7.92 2.06
CA ASP A 266 7.93 -8.81 3.04
C ASP A 266 8.25 -8.37 4.49
N ALA A 267 7.71 -9.11 5.45
CA ALA A 267 7.92 -8.84 6.87
C ALA A 267 9.40 -8.99 7.32
N ASP A 268 10.22 -9.74 6.58
CA ASP A 268 11.64 -9.94 6.84
C ASP A 268 12.53 -8.90 6.09
N GLY A 269 11.92 -8.03 5.29
CA GLY A 269 12.58 -6.99 4.51
C GLY A 269 13.12 -7.46 3.16
N ALA A 270 12.77 -8.67 2.71
CA ALA A 270 13.11 -9.12 1.37
C ALA A 270 12.19 -8.46 0.34
N GLU A 271 12.77 -8.03 -0.78
CA GLU A 271 12.01 -7.39 -1.85
C GLU A 271 11.09 -8.41 -2.54
N LEU A 272 9.81 -8.03 -2.69
CA LEU A 272 8.77 -8.78 -3.39
C LEU A 272 8.50 -8.23 -4.80
N THR A 273 9.01 -7.03 -5.10
CA THR A 273 9.02 -6.40 -6.42
C THR A 273 10.32 -6.70 -7.15
N ASN A 274 10.30 -6.58 -8.48
CA ASN A 274 11.51 -6.51 -9.32
C ASN A 274 11.64 -5.07 -9.85
N ALA A 275 11.57 -4.07 -8.97
CA ALA A 275 11.59 -2.67 -9.39
C ALA A 275 13.00 -2.25 -9.84
N ASP A 276 13.12 -1.43 -10.88
CA ASP A 276 14.40 -0.88 -11.34
C ASP A 276 14.33 0.65 -11.50
N PRO A 277 15.11 1.43 -10.73
CA PRO A 277 15.94 1.02 -9.58
C PRO A 277 15.10 0.56 -8.38
N VAL A 278 15.65 -0.39 -7.62
CA VAL A 278 15.06 -0.90 -6.37
C VAL A 278 15.00 0.23 -5.34
N PRO A 279 13.79 0.56 -4.81
CA PRO A 279 13.67 1.50 -3.71
C PRO A 279 14.43 1.01 -2.47
N PRO A 280 14.98 1.90 -1.64
CA PRO A 280 15.71 1.48 -0.45
C PRO A 280 14.79 0.70 0.51
N VAL A 281 15.36 -0.32 1.17
CA VAL A 281 14.67 -1.07 2.22
C VAL A 281 14.19 -0.08 3.29
N PRO A 282 12.91 -0.11 3.67
CA PRO A 282 12.37 0.88 4.56
C PRO A 282 12.93 0.76 5.97
N PRO A 283 13.17 1.89 6.67
CA PRO A 283 13.54 1.88 8.08
C PRO A 283 12.49 1.17 8.95
N ALA A 284 12.92 0.25 9.81
CA ALA A 284 12.02 -0.57 10.63
C ALA A 284 11.16 0.27 11.61
N ASP A 285 11.69 1.38 12.09
CA ASP A 285 10.99 2.35 12.94
C ASP A 285 9.87 3.08 12.17
N ALA A 286 10.11 3.44 10.91
CA ALA A 286 9.10 4.06 10.05
C ALA A 286 7.96 3.07 9.72
N VAL A 287 8.27 1.80 9.46
CA VAL A 287 7.26 0.75 9.27
C VAL A 287 6.45 0.52 10.56
N ALA A 288 7.10 0.50 11.71
CA ALA A 288 6.42 0.36 13.01
C ALA A 288 5.50 1.54 13.32
N ALA A 289 5.94 2.77 13.05
CA ALA A 289 5.13 3.98 13.21
C ALA A 289 3.93 4.01 12.25
N SER A 290 4.14 3.59 11.00
CA SER A 290 3.07 3.44 10.02
C SER A 290 2.03 2.40 10.48
N ARG A 291 2.47 1.23 10.95
CA ARG A 291 1.58 0.19 11.48
C ARG A 291 0.78 0.65 12.70
N ALA A 292 1.40 1.42 13.60
CA ALA A 292 0.73 1.91 14.80
C ALA A 292 -0.32 2.99 14.48
N SER A 293 -0.05 3.82 13.47
CA SER A 293 -0.93 4.93 13.09
C SER A 293 -1.94 4.57 11.98
N GLY A 294 -1.70 3.50 11.23
CA GLY A 294 -2.44 3.14 10.03
C GLY A 294 -2.24 4.13 8.87
N ARG A 295 -1.19 4.97 8.91
CA ARG A 295 -0.93 6.05 7.94
C ARG A 295 0.45 5.94 7.31
N ALA A 296 0.60 6.55 6.14
CA ALA A 296 1.89 6.66 5.46
C ALA A 296 2.82 7.60 6.24
N MET A 297 4.10 7.23 6.34
CA MET A 297 5.16 7.98 7.01
C MET A 297 6.15 8.50 5.97
N SER A 298 6.55 9.76 6.10
CA SER A 298 7.60 10.35 5.27
C SER A 298 8.98 9.96 5.82
N THR A 299 9.90 9.63 4.93
CA THR A 299 11.31 9.29 5.21
C THR A 299 12.23 10.17 4.36
N SER A 300 13.55 10.05 4.54
CA SER A 300 14.55 10.76 3.72
C SER A 300 14.45 10.44 2.22
N ASP A 301 14.02 9.23 1.89
CA ASP A 301 14.07 8.66 0.55
C ASP A 301 12.67 8.50 -0.09
N GLY A 302 11.64 9.04 0.57
CA GLY A 302 10.27 9.08 0.08
C GLY A 302 9.23 8.79 1.18
N TRP A 303 8.35 7.83 0.93
CA TRP A 303 7.23 7.49 1.80
C TRP A 303 7.12 5.99 2.02
N VAL A 304 6.72 5.58 3.22
CA VAL A 304 6.50 4.18 3.57
C VAL A 304 5.12 3.98 4.19
N CYS A 305 4.46 2.89 3.83
CA CYS A 305 3.24 2.43 4.47
C CYS A 305 3.35 0.95 4.85
N ALA A 306 2.95 0.61 6.07
CA ALA A 306 2.90 -0.78 6.52
C ALA A 306 1.78 -1.53 5.80
N VAL A 307 2.07 -2.76 5.37
CA VAL A 307 1.11 -3.68 4.75
C VAL A 307 0.75 -4.72 5.80
N HIS A 308 -0.46 -4.65 6.36
CA HIS A 308 -0.88 -5.49 7.48
C HIS A 308 -2.32 -5.99 7.34
N ALA A 309 -2.59 -7.16 7.92
CA ALA A 309 -3.92 -7.75 8.02
C ALA A 309 -4.31 -7.88 9.49
N GLY A 310 -5.18 -6.99 9.96
CA GLY A 310 -5.46 -6.87 11.39
C GLY A 310 -4.19 -6.59 12.19
N PRO A 311 -3.83 -7.41 13.19
CA PRO A 311 -2.60 -7.22 13.96
C PRO A 311 -1.35 -7.77 13.28
N GLU A 312 -1.45 -8.50 12.16
CA GLU A 312 -0.31 -9.16 11.53
C GLU A 312 0.35 -8.26 10.47
N LEU A 313 1.66 -8.04 10.58
CA LEU A 313 2.45 -7.36 9.55
C LEU A 313 2.79 -8.37 8.45
N LEU A 314 2.36 -8.08 7.22
CA LEU A 314 2.68 -8.90 6.05
C LEU A 314 3.90 -8.35 5.30
N GLY A 315 4.16 -7.05 5.43
CA GLY A 315 5.27 -6.38 4.76
C GLY A 315 5.14 -4.86 4.77
N SER A 316 5.72 -4.20 3.78
CA SER A 316 5.64 -2.74 3.61
C SER A 316 5.70 -2.34 2.14
N ILE A 317 5.06 -1.22 1.82
CA ILE A 317 5.13 -0.55 0.52
C ILE A 317 5.91 0.76 0.65
N VAL A 318 6.81 1.02 -0.29
CA VAL A 318 7.68 2.20 -0.34
C VAL A 318 7.44 2.94 -1.64
N LEU A 319 7.27 4.26 -1.56
CA LEU A 319 7.24 5.17 -2.70
C LEU A 319 8.51 6.04 -2.68
N SER A 320 9.27 5.99 -3.76
CA SER A 320 10.46 6.83 -3.98
C SER A 320 10.29 7.75 -5.18
N GLY A 321 11.08 8.83 -5.25
CA GLY A 321 11.05 9.81 -6.34
C GLY A 321 10.02 10.94 -6.18
N ARG A 322 9.24 10.95 -5.09
CA ARG A 322 8.28 11.99 -4.72
C ARG A 322 8.52 12.43 -3.27
N GLY A 323 9.00 13.67 -3.08
CA GLY A 323 9.27 14.22 -1.73
C GLY A 323 8.02 14.74 -1.02
N ASP A 324 7.02 15.21 -1.77
CA ASP A 324 5.76 15.73 -1.21
C ASP A 324 4.57 14.99 -1.83
N LEU A 325 3.70 14.47 -0.98
CA LEU A 325 2.45 13.82 -1.36
C LEU A 325 1.30 14.69 -0.87
N VAL A 326 0.57 15.26 -1.82
CA VAL A 326 -0.72 15.92 -1.54
C VAL A 326 -1.65 14.91 -0.86
N ASP A 327 -2.55 15.36 0.01
CA ASP A 327 -3.45 14.50 0.79
C ASP A 327 -4.22 13.45 -0.02
N ALA A 328 -4.53 13.74 -1.30
CA ALA A 328 -5.18 12.80 -2.20
C ALA A 328 -4.25 11.64 -2.58
N ASP A 329 -3.03 11.94 -3.02
CA ASP A 329 -2.02 10.96 -3.43
C ASP A 329 -1.54 10.14 -2.22
N ARG A 330 -1.42 10.78 -1.05
CA ARG A 330 -1.13 10.09 0.22
C ARG A 330 -2.21 9.05 0.56
N ARG A 331 -3.49 9.43 0.48
CA ARG A 331 -4.60 8.50 0.74
C ARG A 331 -4.63 7.35 -0.26
N LEU A 332 -4.28 7.61 -1.52
CA LEU A 332 -4.17 6.59 -2.54
C LEU A 332 -3.04 5.59 -2.21
N PHE A 333 -1.89 6.09 -1.79
CA PHE A 333 -0.76 5.26 -1.35
C PHE A 333 -1.12 4.39 -0.13
N GLU A 334 -1.83 4.96 0.86
CA GLU A 334 -2.35 4.22 2.02
C GLU A 334 -3.35 3.14 1.59
N ARG A 335 -4.25 3.44 0.64
CA ARG A 335 -5.18 2.44 0.08
C ARG A 335 -4.46 1.34 -0.69
N ALA A 336 -3.40 1.68 -1.43
CA ALA A 336 -2.59 0.69 -2.14
C ALA A 336 -1.94 -0.32 -1.17
N ALA A 337 -1.55 0.10 0.04
CA ALA A 337 -1.07 -0.80 1.07
C ALA A 337 -2.14 -1.82 1.51
N VAL A 338 -3.41 -1.40 1.59
CA VAL A 338 -4.53 -2.31 1.90
C VAL A 338 -4.76 -3.33 0.79
N VAL A 339 -4.75 -2.90 -0.48
CA VAL A 339 -4.89 -3.81 -1.62
C VAL A 339 -3.74 -4.81 -1.67
N THR A 340 -2.52 -4.34 -1.40
CA THR A 340 -1.32 -5.18 -1.29
C THR A 340 -1.49 -6.22 -0.18
N ALA A 341 -2.04 -5.84 0.98
CA ALA A 341 -2.29 -6.78 2.08
C ALA A 341 -3.22 -7.92 1.64
N LEU A 342 -4.30 -7.60 0.91
CA LEU A 342 -5.21 -8.61 0.36
C LEU A 342 -4.51 -9.56 -0.62
N LEU A 343 -3.67 -9.02 -1.51
CA LEU A 343 -2.90 -9.82 -2.46
C LEU A 343 -1.93 -10.79 -1.75
N LEU A 344 -1.20 -10.32 -0.73
CA LEU A 344 -0.29 -11.15 0.07
C LEU A 344 -1.05 -12.22 0.87
N MET A 345 -2.23 -11.88 1.43
CA MET A 345 -3.10 -12.85 2.09
C MET A 345 -3.58 -13.93 1.13
N LEU A 346 -4.01 -13.56 -0.08
CA LEU A 346 -4.49 -14.50 -1.09
C LEU A 346 -3.38 -15.48 -1.48
N ARG A 347 -2.17 -14.98 -1.75
CA ARG A 347 -1.00 -15.82 -2.06
C ARG A 347 -0.67 -16.78 -0.92
N ARG A 348 -0.70 -16.31 0.33
CA ARG A 348 -0.46 -17.16 1.49
C ARG A 348 -1.54 -18.23 1.66
N SER A 349 -2.80 -17.89 1.39
CA SER A 349 -3.92 -18.85 1.44
C SER A 349 -3.76 -19.93 0.38
N VAL A 350 -3.35 -19.56 -0.85
CA VAL A 350 -3.09 -20.51 -1.93
C VAL A 350 -1.93 -21.43 -1.56
N ALA A 351 -0.78 -20.88 -1.13
CA ALA A 351 0.38 -21.67 -0.71
C ALA A 351 0.03 -22.65 0.43
N LYS A 352 -0.71 -22.18 1.44
CA LYS A 352 -1.16 -23.03 2.55
C LYS A 352 -2.11 -24.13 2.08
N ALA A 353 -3.07 -23.83 1.20
CA ALA A 353 -3.99 -24.82 0.67
C ALA A 353 -3.26 -25.87 -0.19
N GLU A 354 -2.27 -25.46 -0.98
CA GLU A 354 -1.42 -26.40 -1.71
C GLU A 354 -0.61 -27.30 -0.77
N ASP A 355 -0.02 -26.73 0.28
CA ASP A 355 0.73 -27.51 1.28
C ASP A 355 -0.18 -28.48 2.05
N GLU A 356 -1.42 -28.10 2.35
CA GLU A 356 -2.44 -29.00 2.91
C GLU A 356 -2.75 -30.15 1.94
N VAL A 357 -3.00 -29.87 0.67
CA VAL A 357 -3.27 -30.90 -0.36
C VAL A 357 -2.07 -31.84 -0.56
N ARG A 358 -0.85 -31.29 -0.55
CA ARG A 358 0.40 -32.06 -0.60
C ARG A 358 0.56 -32.94 0.64
N GLY A 359 0.28 -32.41 1.83
CA GLY A 359 0.33 -33.15 3.10
C GLY A 359 -0.70 -34.27 3.19
N GLU A 360 -1.91 -34.06 2.67
CA GLU A 360 -2.93 -35.11 2.54
C GLU A 360 -2.49 -36.22 1.59
N LEU A 361 -1.95 -35.87 0.41
CA LEU A 361 -1.42 -36.87 -0.52
C LEU A 361 -0.31 -37.70 0.12
N LEU A 362 0.64 -37.05 0.81
CA LEU A 362 1.70 -37.73 1.54
C LEU A 362 1.13 -38.69 2.59
N THR A 363 0.15 -38.24 3.38
CA THR A 363 -0.49 -39.07 4.41
C THR A 363 -1.21 -40.27 3.79
N ASP A 364 -1.93 -40.09 2.69
CA ASP A 364 -2.63 -41.18 1.99
C ASP A 364 -1.65 -42.20 1.40
N LEU A 365 -0.54 -41.73 0.80
CA LEU A 365 0.53 -42.57 0.27
C LEU A 365 1.13 -43.46 1.36
N LEU A 366 1.32 -42.92 2.57
CA LEU A 366 1.97 -43.63 3.67
C LEU A 366 1.04 -44.56 4.48
N THR A 367 -0.24 -44.21 4.59
CA THR A 367 -1.19 -44.95 5.45
C THR A 367 -2.02 -45.99 4.72
N ALA A 368 -2.39 -45.75 3.47
CA ALA A 368 -3.30 -46.60 2.71
C ALA A 368 -2.91 -46.75 1.23
N PRO A 369 -1.66 -47.13 0.92
CA PRO A 369 -1.15 -47.18 -0.45
C PRO A 369 -1.93 -48.13 -1.39
N GLU A 370 -2.59 -49.15 -0.83
CA GLU A 370 -3.32 -50.18 -1.60
C GLU A 370 -4.78 -49.83 -1.88
N ARG A 371 -5.35 -48.86 -1.14
CA ARG A 371 -6.81 -48.63 -1.15
C ARG A 371 -7.32 -48.14 -2.49
N ASN A 372 -6.54 -47.31 -3.19
CA ASN A 372 -6.80 -46.88 -4.56
C ASN A 372 -5.53 -46.30 -5.24
N PRO A 373 -4.60 -47.16 -5.71
CA PRO A 373 -3.32 -46.71 -6.24
C PRO A 373 -3.47 -45.85 -7.50
N GLY A 374 -4.47 -46.12 -8.35
CA GLY A 374 -4.73 -45.29 -9.53
C GLY A 374 -5.13 -43.85 -9.20
N ALA A 375 -5.93 -43.65 -8.14
CA ALA A 375 -6.29 -42.30 -7.69
C ALA A 375 -5.11 -41.55 -7.07
N LEU A 376 -4.22 -42.26 -6.35
CA LEU A 376 -2.98 -41.69 -5.80
C LEU A 376 -2.03 -41.22 -6.90
N LEU A 377 -1.83 -42.05 -7.93
CA LEU A 377 -1.02 -41.69 -9.11
C LEU A 377 -1.59 -40.46 -9.83
N ALA A 378 -2.90 -40.44 -10.11
CA ALA A 378 -3.54 -39.31 -10.77
C ALA A 378 -3.47 -38.00 -9.95
N ARG A 379 -3.58 -38.08 -8.61
CA ARG A 379 -3.40 -36.92 -7.72
C ARG A 379 -1.95 -36.42 -7.74
N ALA A 380 -0.98 -37.33 -7.71
CA ALA A 380 0.43 -36.98 -7.77
C ALA A 380 0.80 -36.30 -9.10
N GLU A 381 0.32 -36.82 -10.24
CA GLU A 381 0.52 -36.21 -11.56
C GLU A 381 -0.04 -34.78 -11.63
N ARG A 382 -1.23 -34.53 -11.04
CA ARG A 382 -1.82 -33.17 -10.96
C ARG A 382 -0.99 -32.19 -10.15
N LEU A 383 -0.16 -32.67 -9.23
CA LEU A 383 0.79 -31.89 -8.44
C LEU A 383 2.19 -31.86 -9.08
N GLY A 384 2.36 -32.40 -10.28
CA GLY A 384 3.63 -32.43 -11.00
C GLY A 384 4.61 -33.52 -10.54
N LEU A 385 4.13 -34.52 -9.81
CA LEU A 385 4.94 -35.60 -9.24
C LEU A 385 4.69 -36.92 -10.00
N ASP A 386 5.70 -37.40 -10.71
CA ASP A 386 5.66 -38.68 -11.44
C ASP A 386 6.14 -39.83 -10.55
N LEU A 387 5.23 -40.46 -9.81
CA LEU A 387 5.53 -41.57 -8.90
C LEU A 387 6.05 -42.84 -9.60
N ALA A 388 6.05 -42.93 -10.93
CA ALA A 388 6.63 -44.06 -11.65
C ALA A 388 8.17 -44.00 -11.71
N GLN A 389 8.75 -42.82 -11.50
CA GLN A 389 10.20 -42.65 -11.40
C GLN A 389 10.73 -43.15 -10.04
N PRO A 390 12.03 -43.51 -9.95
CA PRO A 390 12.63 -43.89 -8.68
C PRO A 390 12.65 -42.72 -7.70
N HIS A 391 12.07 -42.92 -6.52
CA HIS A 391 12.09 -41.94 -5.42
C HIS A 391 12.84 -42.48 -4.20
N ALA A 392 13.59 -41.61 -3.54
CA ALA A 392 14.05 -41.83 -2.19
C ALA A 392 13.05 -41.24 -1.19
N VAL A 393 12.75 -41.99 -0.13
CA VAL A 393 11.97 -41.53 1.02
C VAL A 393 12.95 -41.21 2.13
N LEU A 394 12.88 -40.01 2.68
CA LEU A 394 13.73 -39.54 3.76
C LEU A 394 12.89 -39.11 4.95
N ILE A 395 13.41 -39.30 6.16
CA ILE A 395 12.80 -38.84 7.40
C ILE A 395 13.83 -38.00 8.15
N ALA A 396 13.49 -36.73 8.34
CA ALA A 396 14.33 -35.76 9.02
C ALA A 396 13.88 -35.56 10.47
N HIS A 397 14.85 -35.56 11.39
CA HIS A 397 14.64 -35.34 12.80
C HIS A 397 15.62 -34.30 13.35
N ALA A 398 15.10 -33.38 14.15
CA ALA A 398 15.88 -32.40 14.89
C ALA A 398 15.25 -32.18 16.27
N GLU A 399 16.02 -32.43 17.33
CA GLU A 399 15.51 -32.42 18.71
C GLU A 399 15.12 -31.01 19.18
N ARG A 400 15.87 -29.98 18.74
CA ARG A 400 15.73 -28.59 19.22
C ARG A 400 15.00 -27.67 18.26
N VAL A 401 14.49 -28.19 17.14
CA VAL A 401 13.85 -27.41 16.08
C VAL A 401 12.38 -27.82 15.99
N PRO A 402 11.43 -26.87 16.03
CA PRO A 402 10.02 -27.19 15.82
C PRO A 402 9.79 -27.88 14.47
N ARG A 403 8.98 -28.93 14.46
CA ARG A 403 8.71 -29.72 13.25
C ARG A 403 8.13 -28.90 12.11
N THR A 404 7.31 -27.90 12.41
CA THR A 404 6.76 -26.97 11.41
C THR A 404 7.87 -26.19 10.69
N ARG A 405 8.87 -25.70 11.43
CA ARG A 405 10.04 -25.01 10.84
C ARG A 405 10.90 -25.97 10.02
N LEU A 406 11.10 -27.20 10.50
CA LEU A 406 11.85 -28.23 9.77
C LEU A 406 11.13 -28.66 8.48
N ALA A 407 9.79 -28.80 8.51
CA ALA A 407 8.97 -29.15 7.34
C ALA A 407 9.01 -28.06 6.26
N VAL A 408 8.96 -26.78 6.64
CA VAL A 408 9.10 -25.65 5.70
C VAL A 408 10.48 -25.67 5.02
N ALA A 409 11.55 -25.93 5.78
CA ALA A 409 12.89 -26.08 5.20
C ALA A 409 12.98 -27.30 4.27
N ALA A 410 12.39 -28.42 4.68
CA ALA A 410 12.32 -29.66 3.91
C ALA A 410 11.58 -29.51 2.57
N GLY A 411 10.52 -28.71 2.52
CA GLY A 411 9.76 -28.42 1.29
C GLY A 411 10.61 -27.77 0.19
N ARG A 412 11.73 -27.13 0.53
CA ARG A 412 12.68 -26.55 -0.44
C ARG A 412 13.64 -27.58 -1.06
N CYS A 413 13.72 -28.77 -0.47
CA CYS A 413 14.70 -29.81 -0.82
C CYS A 413 14.07 -31.05 -1.45
N ALA A 414 12.74 -31.10 -1.59
CA ALA A 414 12.01 -32.28 -1.99
C ALA A 414 10.85 -31.97 -2.93
N ALA A 415 10.43 -32.97 -3.71
CA ALA A 415 9.27 -32.85 -4.59
C ALA A 415 7.96 -32.91 -3.79
N LEU A 416 7.96 -33.65 -2.67
CA LEU A 416 6.87 -33.68 -1.69
C LEU A 416 7.49 -33.73 -0.29
N ALA A 417 7.03 -32.88 0.62
CA ALA A 417 7.44 -32.90 2.02
C ALA A 417 6.25 -32.59 2.92
N GLY A 418 6.26 -33.14 4.13
CA GLY A 418 5.19 -32.91 5.10
C GLY A 418 5.44 -33.60 6.42
N ILE A 419 4.53 -33.38 7.37
CA ILE A 419 4.58 -34.03 8.69
C ILE A 419 3.65 -35.23 8.66
N HIS A 420 4.18 -36.40 8.97
CA HIS A 420 3.42 -37.64 9.10
C HIS A 420 3.82 -38.36 10.38
N ALA A 421 2.84 -38.78 11.20
CA ALA A 421 3.08 -39.52 12.45
C ALA A 421 4.20 -38.94 13.34
N GLU A 422 4.24 -37.61 13.50
CA GLU A 422 5.25 -36.89 14.29
C GLU A 422 6.68 -36.87 13.69
N GLU A 423 6.82 -37.21 12.41
CA GLU A 423 8.07 -37.21 11.65
C GLU A 423 7.98 -36.28 10.44
N VAL A 424 9.09 -35.64 10.05
CA VAL A 424 9.15 -34.82 8.82
C VAL A 424 9.62 -35.72 7.69
N VAL A 425 8.72 -36.03 6.76
CA VAL A 425 8.96 -36.96 5.65
C VAL A 425 9.18 -36.16 4.37
N LEU A 426 10.16 -36.60 3.57
CA LEU A 426 10.51 -36.04 2.28
C LEU A 426 10.50 -37.14 1.22
N LEU A 427 9.97 -36.82 0.05
CA LEU A 427 10.02 -37.65 -1.13
C LEU A 427 10.80 -36.92 -2.22
N VAL A 428 11.89 -37.53 -2.68
CA VAL A 428 12.83 -36.89 -3.61
C VAL A 428 13.08 -37.85 -4.78
N PRO A 429 12.93 -37.41 -6.04
CA PRO A 429 13.32 -38.22 -7.20
C PRO A 429 14.83 -38.54 -7.14
N ALA A 430 15.18 -39.80 -6.90
CA ALA A 430 16.55 -40.25 -6.73
C ALA A 430 16.67 -41.78 -6.75
N THR A 431 17.80 -42.27 -7.25
CA THR A 431 18.15 -43.70 -7.25
C THR A 431 19.03 -44.12 -6.08
N ASP A 432 19.72 -43.18 -5.43
CA ASP A 432 20.70 -43.46 -4.38
C ASP A 432 20.37 -42.69 -3.09
N PRO A 433 19.65 -43.31 -2.13
CA PRO A 433 19.14 -42.64 -0.94
C PRO A 433 20.23 -42.26 0.08
N GLY A 434 21.35 -43.00 0.14
CA GLY A 434 22.37 -42.81 1.17
C GLY A 434 23.10 -41.46 1.07
N PRO A 435 23.79 -41.17 -0.06
CA PRO A 435 24.43 -39.88 -0.28
C PRO A 435 23.43 -38.72 -0.32
N LEU A 436 22.19 -38.97 -0.77
CA LEU A 436 21.14 -37.97 -0.72
C LEU A 436 20.80 -37.59 0.73
N ALA A 437 20.62 -38.56 1.62
CA ALA A 437 20.37 -38.30 3.04
C ALA A 437 21.46 -37.45 3.68
N ALA A 438 22.74 -37.77 3.42
CA ALA A 438 23.87 -37.01 3.92
C ALA A 438 23.84 -35.54 3.46
N ARG A 439 23.54 -35.29 2.18
CA ARG A 439 23.41 -33.93 1.65
C ARG A 439 22.20 -33.19 2.22
N THR A 440 21.06 -33.87 2.36
CA THR A 440 19.84 -33.29 2.92
C THR A 440 20.03 -32.92 4.40
N ALA A 441 20.70 -33.76 5.19
CA ALA A 441 21.06 -33.44 6.58
C ALA A 441 21.88 -32.15 6.66
N GLU A 442 22.89 -31.98 5.80
CA GLU A 442 23.73 -30.78 5.74
C GLU A 442 22.96 -29.53 5.32
N THR A 443 22.11 -29.65 4.30
CA THR A 443 21.28 -28.53 3.79
C THR A 443 20.28 -28.10 4.85
N LEU A 444 19.58 -29.04 5.49
CA LEU A 444 18.62 -28.73 6.53
C LEU A 444 19.30 -28.15 7.77
N ARG A 445 20.47 -28.68 8.16
CA ARG A 445 21.29 -28.12 9.24
C ARG A 445 21.59 -26.64 9.03
N SER A 446 22.00 -26.28 7.82
CA SER A 446 22.27 -24.89 7.44
C SER A 446 21.01 -24.03 7.45
N ALA A 447 19.85 -24.58 7.07
CA ALA A 447 18.59 -23.84 7.01
C ALA A 447 17.94 -23.59 8.38
N VAL A 448 18.12 -24.50 9.35
CA VAL A 448 17.46 -24.41 10.67
C VAL A 448 18.41 -24.07 11.82
N ASP A 449 19.70 -23.88 11.54
CA ASP A 449 20.77 -23.58 12.51
C ASP A 449 20.81 -24.59 13.68
N GLY A 450 20.85 -25.87 13.35
CA GLY A 450 20.87 -26.96 14.33
C GLY A 450 21.10 -28.33 13.71
N PRO A 451 21.55 -29.34 14.48
CA PRO A 451 21.82 -30.66 13.95
C PRO A 451 20.53 -31.35 13.47
N VAL A 452 20.54 -31.85 12.24
CA VAL A 452 19.43 -32.59 11.63
C VAL A 452 19.92 -33.98 11.24
N THR A 453 19.31 -35.01 11.81
CA THR A 453 19.58 -36.40 11.46
C THR A 453 18.59 -36.86 10.41
N VAL A 454 19.04 -37.57 9.36
CA VAL A 454 18.18 -38.00 8.25
C VAL A 454 18.33 -39.50 7.97
N GLY A 455 17.27 -40.26 8.18
CA GLY A 455 17.20 -41.66 7.72
C GLY A 455 16.58 -41.74 6.32
N ALA A 456 17.08 -42.60 5.44
CA ALA A 456 16.55 -42.75 4.09
C ALA A 456 16.42 -44.20 3.63
N SER A 457 15.51 -44.42 2.69
CA SER A 457 15.31 -45.67 1.96
C SER A 457 14.83 -45.38 0.52
N GLY A 458 14.86 -46.41 -0.32
CA GLY A 458 14.59 -46.36 -1.76
C GLY A 458 15.71 -47.03 -2.56
N PRO A 459 15.68 -46.93 -3.90
CA PRO A 459 14.65 -46.27 -4.69
C PRO A 459 13.32 -47.02 -4.68
N ALA A 460 12.23 -46.28 -4.52
CA ALA A 460 10.86 -46.78 -4.53
C ALA A 460 10.10 -46.30 -5.78
N HIS A 461 9.31 -47.19 -6.36
CA HIS A 461 8.46 -46.95 -7.52
C HIS A 461 6.99 -47.17 -7.14
N GLY A 462 6.20 -46.10 -7.24
CA GLY A 462 4.78 -46.11 -6.94
C GLY A 462 4.42 -46.16 -5.44
N PRO A 463 3.11 -46.09 -5.12
CA PRO A 463 2.63 -45.88 -3.75
C PRO A 463 3.05 -46.93 -2.72
N GLN A 464 3.06 -48.21 -3.11
CA GLN A 464 3.33 -49.33 -2.21
C GLN A 464 4.81 -49.37 -1.80
N GLU A 465 5.72 -49.22 -2.76
CA GLU A 465 7.16 -49.17 -2.48
C GLU A 465 7.50 -47.93 -1.66
N ILE A 466 6.82 -46.80 -1.88
CA ILE A 466 7.03 -45.57 -1.10
C ILE A 466 6.63 -45.78 0.38
N ALA A 467 5.49 -46.42 0.63
CA ALA A 467 5.07 -46.74 2.00
C ALA A 467 6.03 -47.70 2.70
N ALA A 468 6.54 -48.71 1.99
CA ALA A 468 7.56 -49.63 2.50
C ALA A 468 8.89 -48.91 2.78
N ALA A 469 9.34 -48.05 1.86
CA ALA A 469 10.55 -47.25 2.02
C ALA A 469 10.43 -46.27 3.19
N HIS A 470 9.25 -45.70 3.45
CA HIS A 470 9.01 -44.90 4.66
C HIS A 470 9.25 -45.69 5.96
N ALA A 471 8.68 -46.89 6.06
CA ALA A 471 8.88 -47.74 7.24
C ALA A 471 10.37 -48.10 7.45
N GLU A 472 11.10 -48.33 6.36
CA GLU A 472 12.55 -48.58 6.41
C GLU A 472 13.36 -47.32 6.75
N ALA A 473 13.03 -46.16 6.19
CA ALA A 473 13.67 -44.90 6.51
C ALA A 473 13.49 -44.55 8.01
N ALA A 474 12.32 -44.83 8.59
CA ALA A 474 12.05 -44.68 10.02
C ALA A 474 12.89 -45.62 10.89
N ARG A 475 13.16 -46.85 10.42
CA ARG A 475 14.11 -47.77 11.09
C ARG A 475 15.53 -47.26 11.00
N CYS A 476 15.95 -46.79 9.82
CA CYS A 476 17.27 -46.21 9.60
C CYS A 476 17.52 -45.00 10.52
N LEU A 477 16.55 -44.07 10.60
CA LEU A 477 16.62 -42.91 11.47
C LEU A 477 16.75 -43.31 12.95
N ARG A 478 15.92 -44.25 13.42
CA ARG A 478 16.02 -44.75 14.81
C ARG A 478 17.37 -45.40 15.09
N ALA A 479 17.94 -46.12 14.13
CA ALA A 479 19.28 -46.69 14.25
C ALA A 479 20.36 -45.62 14.35
N LEU A 480 20.32 -44.58 13.50
CA LEU A 480 21.25 -43.45 13.58
C LEU A 480 21.21 -42.76 14.95
N LEU A 481 20.01 -42.49 15.47
CA LEU A 481 19.82 -41.86 16.77
C LEU A 481 20.32 -42.76 17.92
N ALA A 482 20.03 -44.06 17.88
CA ALA A 482 20.48 -45.02 18.89
C ALA A 482 22.01 -45.19 18.90
N LEU A 483 22.67 -45.04 17.75
CA LEU A 483 24.12 -45.08 17.60
C LEU A 483 24.81 -43.74 17.95
N GLY A 484 24.05 -42.70 18.30
CA GLY A 484 24.60 -41.37 18.60
C GLY A 484 25.11 -40.60 17.38
N ARG A 485 24.73 -41.01 16.16
CA ARG A 485 25.09 -40.35 14.89
C ARG A 485 24.19 -39.15 14.60
N ILE A 486 24.11 -38.24 15.57
CA ILE A 486 23.23 -37.05 15.51
C ILE A 486 23.79 -36.05 14.51
N GLY A 487 22.93 -35.53 13.63
CA GLY A 487 23.33 -34.57 12.59
C GLY A 487 23.84 -35.21 11.30
N GLU A 488 23.78 -36.54 11.19
CA GLU A 488 24.19 -37.28 10.00
C GLU A 488 22.99 -37.79 9.20
N GLY A 489 23.21 -38.01 7.90
CA GLY A 489 22.24 -38.64 7.02
C GLY A 489 22.76 -39.95 6.44
N ALA A 490 21.95 -41.01 6.47
CA ALA A 490 22.32 -42.31 5.88
C ALA A 490 21.09 -43.12 5.44
N SER A 491 21.35 -44.20 4.70
CA SER A 491 20.40 -45.28 4.42
C SER A 491 20.83 -46.57 5.12
N MET A 492 19.97 -47.60 5.11
CA MET A 492 20.28 -48.90 5.72
C MET A 492 21.56 -49.53 5.15
N ASP A 493 21.82 -49.39 3.85
CA ASP A 493 23.06 -49.86 3.22
C ASP A 493 24.32 -49.16 3.77
N GLY A 494 24.19 -47.91 4.21
CA GLY A 494 25.26 -47.12 4.83
C GLY A 494 25.50 -47.43 6.31
N LEU A 495 24.70 -48.32 6.92
CA LEU A 495 24.85 -48.75 8.32
C LEU A 495 25.57 -50.10 8.46
N GLY A 496 26.06 -50.66 7.35
CA GLY A 496 26.85 -51.88 7.36
C GLY A 496 26.06 -53.10 7.87
N PHE A 497 26.62 -53.88 8.78
CA PHE A 497 25.93 -55.07 9.32
C PHE A 497 24.64 -54.73 10.08
N LEU A 498 24.58 -53.58 10.76
CA LEU A 498 23.37 -53.16 11.47
C LEU A 498 22.20 -52.92 10.51
N GLY A 499 22.49 -52.50 9.28
CA GLY A 499 21.52 -52.42 8.19
C GLY A 499 20.86 -53.76 7.89
N VAL A 500 21.64 -54.85 7.92
CA VAL A 500 21.15 -56.21 7.66
C VAL A 500 20.28 -56.74 8.80
N LEU A 501 20.63 -56.42 10.06
CA LEU A 501 19.91 -56.89 11.24
C LEU A 501 18.57 -56.16 11.46
N LEU A 502 18.50 -54.89 11.06
CA LEU A 502 17.35 -54.01 11.26
C LEU A 502 16.46 -53.88 10.01
N GLY A 503 16.87 -54.41 8.85
CA GLY A 503 16.12 -54.38 7.59
C GLY A 503 14.97 -55.38 7.53
N GLU A 504 13.94 -55.09 6.74
CA GLU A 504 12.75 -55.95 6.55
C GLU A 504 13.01 -57.15 5.63
N GLN A 505 13.86 -56.95 4.62
CA GLN A 505 14.39 -58.03 3.79
C GLN A 505 15.87 -58.21 4.15
N THR A 506 16.20 -59.32 4.80
CA THR A 506 17.58 -59.62 5.17
C THR A 506 18.38 -59.97 3.91
N ASP A 507 18.97 -58.96 3.24
CA ASP A 507 19.86 -59.17 2.10
C ASP A 507 21.27 -59.60 2.56
N LEU A 508 21.34 -60.85 3.02
CA LEU A 508 22.60 -61.47 3.42
C LEU A 508 23.59 -61.56 2.26
N HIS A 509 23.10 -61.77 1.03
CA HIS A 509 23.97 -61.92 -0.14
C HIS A 509 24.61 -60.59 -0.55
N GLY A 510 23.83 -59.52 -0.62
CA GLY A 510 24.32 -58.17 -0.91
C GLY A 510 25.29 -57.68 0.16
N PHE A 511 25.05 -57.98 1.44
CA PHE A 511 26.03 -57.70 2.50
C PHE A 511 27.36 -58.43 2.27
N VAL A 512 27.34 -59.73 1.98
CA VAL A 512 28.56 -60.50 1.67
C VAL A 512 29.27 -59.91 0.45
N ARG A 513 28.54 -59.58 -0.61
CA ARG A 513 29.08 -58.99 -1.84
C ARG A 513 29.70 -57.61 -1.61
N ARG A 514 29.07 -56.73 -0.83
CA ARG A 514 29.64 -55.41 -0.52
C ARG A 514 30.87 -55.50 0.38
N THR A 515 30.85 -56.39 1.36
CA THR A 515 31.90 -56.45 2.38
C THR A 515 33.14 -57.22 1.93
N ILE A 516 32.97 -58.36 1.25
CA ILE A 516 34.08 -59.22 0.82
C ILE A 516 34.06 -59.58 -0.67
N GLY A 517 33.12 -59.05 -1.46
CA GLY A 517 33.02 -59.28 -2.91
C GLY A 517 34.30 -58.98 -3.70
N PRO A 518 35.02 -57.88 -3.45
CA PRO A 518 36.30 -57.61 -4.13
C PRO A 518 37.33 -58.73 -3.95
N VAL A 519 37.34 -59.40 -2.79
CA VAL A 519 38.22 -60.54 -2.50
C VAL A 519 37.71 -61.80 -3.20
N LEU A 520 36.40 -62.07 -3.12
CA LEU A 520 35.77 -63.20 -3.82
C LEU A 520 36.01 -63.15 -5.34
N ASP A 521 35.80 -62.00 -5.95
CA ASP A 521 35.98 -61.78 -7.38
C ASP A 521 37.46 -61.85 -7.78
N TYR A 522 38.37 -61.47 -6.88
CA TYR A 522 39.80 -61.58 -7.13
C TYR A 522 40.26 -63.05 -7.07
N ASP A 523 39.84 -63.80 -6.05
CA ASP A 523 40.13 -65.24 -5.93
C ASP A 523 39.58 -66.02 -7.13
N ALA A 524 38.33 -65.77 -7.52
CA ALA A 524 37.72 -66.42 -8.69
C ALA A 524 38.46 -66.11 -10.00
N ARG A 525 38.94 -64.88 -10.19
CA ARG A 525 39.64 -64.48 -11.43
C ARG A 525 41.10 -64.93 -11.48
N ARG A 526 41.79 -64.98 -10.34
CA ARG A 526 43.24 -65.22 -10.27
C ARG A 526 43.62 -66.60 -9.72
N GLY A 527 42.63 -67.40 -9.29
CA GLY A 527 42.87 -68.70 -8.66
C GLY A 527 43.65 -68.58 -7.35
N THR A 528 43.45 -67.48 -6.60
CA THR A 528 44.11 -67.24 -5.31
C THR A 528 43.25 -67.73 -4.15
N GLU A 529 43.84 -67.76 -2.95
CA GLU A 529 43.18 -68.19 -1.71
C GLU A 529 43.20 -67.07 -0.65
N LEU A 530 42.89 -65.84 -1.06
CA LEU A 530 42.84 -64.70 -0.15
C LEU A 530 41.70 -64.84 0.87
N LEU A 531 40.57 -65.40 0.47
CA LEU A 531 39.43 -65.66 1.35
C LEU A 531 39.80 -66.66 2.47
N ALA A 532 40.49 -67.75 2.12
CA ALA A 532 41.00 -68.72 3.11
C ALA A 532 42.00 -68.06 4.06
N THR A 533 42.82 -67.13 3.54
CA THR A 533 43.77 -66.36 4.34
C THR A 533 43.06 -65.45 5.34
N LEU A 534 41.97 -64.78 4.94
CA LEU A 534 41.11 -64.00 5.84
C LEU A 534 40.50 -64.86 6.95
N HIS A 535 39.97 -66.04 6.61
CA HIS A 535 39.42 -66.98 7.60
C HIS A 535 40.47 -67.42 8.62
N ALA A 536 41.67 -67.81 8.17
CA ALA A 536 42.74 -68.26 9.06
C ALA A 536 43.30 -67.12 9.92
N TYR A 537 43.38 -65.90 9.37
CA TYR A 537 43.85 -64.71 10.06
C TYR A 537 42.90 -64.33 11.21
N PHE A 538 41.61 -64.16 10.93
CA PHE A 538 40.63 -63.83 11.98
C PHE A 538 40.41 -64.99 12.95
N GLY A 539 40.39 -66.24 12.46
CA GLY A 539 40.31 -67.44 13.31
C GLY A 539 41.49 -67.60 14.26
N SER A 540 42.63 -66.98 13.95
CA SER A 540 43.83 -66.95 14.79
C SER A 540 43.94 -65.69 15.66
N SER A 541 42.84 -64.95 15.87
CA SER A 541 42.82 -63.68 16.60
C SER A 541 43.82 -62.67 16.04
N ALA A 542 43.89 -62.54 14.71
CA ALA A 542 44.81 -61.67 13.99
C ALA A 542 46.31 -61.98 14.19
N ASN A 543 46.66 -63.19 14.68
CA ASN A 543 48.05 -63.60 14.88
C ASN A 543 48.64 -64.24 13.61
N LEU A 544 49.64 -63.57 13.01
CA LEU A 544 50.28 -64.00 11.76
C LEU A 544 50.99 -65.35 11.85
N SER A 545 51.66 -65.63 12.97
CA SER A 545 52.39 -66.90 13.17
C SER A 545 51.44 -68.08 13.26
N ARG A 546 50.31 -67.93 13.96
CA ARG A 546 49.27 -68.96 14.02
C ARG A 546 48.53 -69.13 12.70
N ALA A 547 48.21 -68.03 12.02
CA ALA A 547 47.57 -68.08 10.70
C ALA A 547 48.46 -68.79 9.67
N LYS A 548 49.78 -68.57 9.73
CA LYS A 548 50.77 -69.29 8.93
C LYS A 548 50.68 -70.81 9.13
N ASP A 549 50.65 -71.27 10.38
CA ASP A 549 50.61 -72.69 10.71
C ASP A 549 49.29 -73.34 10.25
N VAL A 550 48.16 -72.62 10.35
CA VAL A 550 46.84 -73.05 9.84
C VAL A 550 46.80 -73.15 8.31
N LEU A 551 47.44 -72.23 7.61
CA LEU A 551 47.47 -72.19 6.14
C LEU A 551 48.57 -73.05 5.52
N HIS A 552 49.48 -73.61 6.32
CA HIS A 552 50.66 -74.35 5.88
C HIS A 552 51.54 -73.59 4.85
N VAL A 553 51.67 -72.27 5.01
CA VAL A 553 52.51 -71.40 4.16
C VAL A 553 53.66 -70.77 4.96
N HIS A 554 54.45 -69.89 4.35
CA HIS A 554 55.42 -69.07 5.08
C HIS A 554 54.78 -67.78 5.61
N VAL A 555 55.25 -67.22 6.74
CA VAL A 555 54.64 -66.01 7.35
C VAL A 555 54.66 -64.82 6.39
N ASN A 556 55.73 -64.69 5.60
CA ASN A 556 55.83 -63.66 4.55
C ASN A 556 54.74 -63.79 3.49
N THR A 557 54.32 -65.00 3.16
CA THR A 557 53.21 -65.22 2.22
C THR A 557 51.88 -64.77 2.82
N VAL A 558 51.67 -64.99 4.13
CA VAL A 558 50.49 -64.46 4.83
C VAL A 558 50.50 -62.93 4.80
N VAL A 559 51.62 -62.29 5.11
CA VAL A 559 51.77 -60.82 5.05
C VAL A 559 51.45 -60.30 3.64
N GLN A 560 52.06 -60.87 2.60
CA GLN A 560 51.80 -60.46 1.21
C GLN A 560 50.33 -60.61 0.81
N ARG A 561 49.67 -61.70 1.24
CA ARG A 561 48.25 -61.91 0.97
C ARG A 561 47.38 -60.91 1.74
N LEU A 562 47.71 -60.58 2.98
CA LEU A 562 47.01 -59.57 3.78
C LEU A 562 47.20 -58.15 3.22
N ASP A 563 48.39 -57.81 2.74
CA ASP A 563 48.64 -56.54 2.04
C ASP A 563 47.77 -56.45 0.78
N ARG A 564 47.66 -57.56 0.04
CA ARG A 564 46.77 -57.63 -1.12
C ARG A 564 45.30 -57.47 -0.75
N ILE A 565 44.85 -58.11 0.33
CA ILE A 565 43.49 -57.93 0.86
C ILE A 565 43.25 -56.47 1.25
N GLY A 566 44.20 -55.83 1.92
CA GLY A 566 44.10 -54.40 2.24
C GLY A 566 43.99 -53.51 1.00
N SER A 567 44.71 -53.84 -0.08
CA SER A 567 44.57 -53.12 -1.35
C SER A 567 43.20 -53.31 -2.03
N LEU A 568 42.47 -54.38 -1.71
CA LEU A 568 41.15 -54.70 -2.28
C LEU A 568 39.99 -54.18 -1.43
N LEU A 569 40.13 -54.19 -0.10
CA LEU A 569 39.07 -53.84 0.85
C LEU A 569 39.17 -52.40 1.41
N GLY A 570 40.29 -51.72 1.18
CA GLY A 570 40.57 -50.38 1.72
C GLY A 570 41.52 -50.41 2.91
N ALA A 571 42.15 -49.27 3.22
CA ALA A 571 43.15 -49.16 4.28
C ALA A 571 42.58 -49.33 5.70
N ASP A 572 41.27 -49.18 5.86
CA ASP A 572 40.50 -49.24 7.10
C ASP A 572 39.99 -50.64 7.44
N TRP A 573 40.29 -51.66 6.61
CA TRP A 573 39.70 -53.01 6.74
C TRP A 573 40.00 -53.72 8.08
N GLN A 574 41.03 -53.29 8.82
CA GLN A 574 41.39 -53.81 10.14
C GLN A 574 40.84 -53.01 11.32
N THR A 575 40.12 -51.90 11.07
CA THR A 575 39.45 -51.16 12.15
C THR A 575 38.42 -52.07 12.84
N PRO A 576 38.14 -51.90 14.15
CA PRO A 576 37.28 -52.82 14.89
C PRO A 576 35.91 -53.08 14.23
N ASP A 577 35.26 -52.02 13.74
CA ASP A 577 33.93 -52.11 13.11
C ASP A 577 33.99 -52.86 11.76
N ARG A 578 34.95 -52.50 10.89
CA ARG A 578 35.14 -53.18 9.59
C ARG A 578 35.59 -54.62 9.76
N ALA A 579 36.46 -54.90 10.72
CA ALA A 579 36.91 -56.25 11.03
C ALA A 579 35.75 -57.14 11.50
N LEU A 580 34.80 -56.60 12.26
CA LEU A 580 33.59 -57.31 12.67
C LEU A 580 32.70 -57.62 11.47
N GLU A 581 32.46 -56.65 10.60
CA GLU A 581 31.66 -56.83 9.37
C GLU A 581 32.26 -57.89 8.46
N ILE A 582 33.58 -57.86 8.25
CA ILE A 582 34.28 -58.85 7.44
C ILE A 582 34.17 -60.23 8.08
N GLN A 583 34.35 -60.37 9.39
CA GLN A 583 34.17 -61.66 10.08
C GLN A 583 32.76 -62.21 9.95
N LEU A 584 31.73 -61.36 10.05
CA LEU A 584 30.34 -61.74 9.84
C LEU A 584 30.07 -62.14 8.39
N ALA A 585 30.57 -61.37 7.41
CA ALA A 585 30.44 -61.68 5.99
C ALA A 585 31.11 -63.02 5.63
N LEU A 586 32.29 -63.30 6.20
CA LEU A 586 32.98 -64.59 6.05
C LEU A 586 32.13 -65.75 6.59
N ARG A 587 31.51 -65.59 7.77
CA ARG A 587 30.63 -66.61 8.35
C ARG A 587 29.36 -66.82 7.52
N LEU A 588 28.74 -65.74 7.05
CA LEU A 588 27.56 -65.80 6.20
C LEU A 588 27.88 -66.48 4.85
N HIS A 589 29.02 -66.17 4.26
CA HIS A 589 29.46 -66.82 3.02
C HIS A 589 29.62 -68.33 3.20
N THR A 590 30.23 -68.78 4.31
CA THR A 590 30.35 -70.22 4.61
C THR A 590 29.02 -70.94 4.86
N LEU A 591 27.94 -70.21 5.16
CA LEU A 591 26.60 -70.78 5.32
C LEU A 591 25.82 -70.80 4.00
N GLN A 592 26.23 -70.00 3.02
CA GLN A 592 25.60 -69.90 1.69
C GLN A 592 26.27 -70.78 0.63
N THR A 593 27.45 -71.32 0.93
CA THR A 593 28.25 -72.20 0.06
C THR A 593 28.20 -73.61 0.61
#